data_AF-A0A832TU01-F1
#
_entry.id   AF-A0A832TU01-F1
#
_cell.length_a   1.000
_cell.length_b   1.000
_cell.length_c   1.000
_cell.angle_alpha   90.00
_cell.angle_beta   90.00
_cell.angle_gamma   90.00
#
_symmetry.space_group_name_H-M   'P 1'
#
loop_
_entity.id
_entity.type
_entity.pdbx_description
1 polymer ?
#
loop_
_entity_poly.entity_id
_entity_poly.type
_entity_poly.pdbx_seq_one_letter_code
_entity_poly.pdbx_strand_id
1 'polypeptide(L)'
;MVHLSPGNGEEDFWAAQRQGVPIFAPFDDEAKFTKDAGVFSGIFARDADYIVVEELRNRNAFVQVKKVTHEYPTCWRSHHKLVWLARKEYFLRTDKINRRVIEAAEKIEYFFEEPKNRFLAFLKEGKPW
;
A
#
# COMPACT_ATOMS: atom_id res chain seq x y z
N MET A 1 -18.28 1.15 -9.79
CA MET A 1 -18.15 0.37 -8.54
C MET A 1 -16.72 -0.17 -8.49
N VAL A 2 -16.03 0.00 -7.36
CA VAL A 2 -14.64 -0.44 -7.14
C VAL A 2 -14.63 -1.40 -5.95
N HIS A 3 -13.90 -2.51 -6.07
CA HIS A 3 -13.72 -3.45 -4.96
C HIS A 3 -12.92 -2.78 -3.83
N LEU A 4 -13.33 -2.99 -2.58
CA LEU A 4 -12.68 -2.45 -1.39
C LEU A 4 -11.90 -3.56 -0.68
N SER A 5 -10.58 -3.42 -0.57
CA SER A 5 -9.70 -4.32 0.19
C SER A 5 -8.92 -3.57 1.28
N PRO A 6 -9.48 -3.43 2.49
CA PRO A 6 -8.91 -2.62 3.57
C PRO A 6 -7.52 -3.08 4.04
N GLY A 7 -7.22 -4.37 3.85
CA GLY A 7 -5.92 -4.94 4.19
C GLY A 7 -4.81 -4.62 3.20
N ASN A 8 -5.13 -4.01 2.04
CA ASN A 8 -4.20 -3.89 0.91
C ASN A 8 -4.18 -2.52 0.22
N GLY A 9 -4.95 -1.54 0.70
CA GLY A 9 -4.98 -0.19 0.15
C GLY A 9 -5.17 0.86 1.24
N GLU A 10 -4.42 1.96 1.16
CA GLU A 10 -4.49 3.04 2.16
C GLU A 10 -5.87 3.72 2.16
N GLU A 11 -6.40 4.06 0.98
CA GLU A 11 -7.73 4.65 0.86
C GLU A 11 -8.83 3.68 1.33
N ASP A 12 -8.70 2.40 0.98
CA ASP A 12 -9.61 1.34 1.38
C ASP A 12 -9.63 1.15 2.89
N PHE A 13 -8.44 1.20 3.52
CA PHE A 13 -8.27 1.10 4.97
C PHE A 13 -9.02 2.23 5.69
N TRP A 14 -8.83 3.47 5.27
CA TRP A 14 -9.51 4.61 5.89
C TRP A 14 -11.02 4.60 5.63
N ALA A 15 -11.46 4.20 4.44
CA ALA A 15 -12.87 4.07 4.12
C ALA A 15 -13.55 3.00 4.99
N ALA A 16 -12.92 1.83 5.14
CA ALA A 16 -13.41 0.76 6.00
C ALA A 16 -13.44 1.17 7.48
N GLN A 17 -12.39 1.84 7.96
CA GLN A 17 -12.33 2.29 9.35
C GLN A 17 -13.46 3.28 9.68
N ARG A 18 -13.76 4.23 8.78
CA ARG A 18 -14.89 5.17 8.96
C ARG A 18 -16.24 4.48 9.04
N GLN A 19 -16.38 3.30 8.43
CA GLN A 19 -17.62 2.52 8.39
C GLN A 19 -17.62 1.37 9.41
N GLY A 20 -16.57 1.22 10.23
CA GLY A 20 -16.44 0.14 11.20
C GLY A 20 -16.29 -1.25 10.57
N VAL A 21 -15.85 -1.33 9.31
CA VAL A 21 -15.61 -2.61 8.62
C VAL A 21 -14.31 -3.22 9.13
N PRO A 22 -14.30 -4.51 9.53
CA PRO A 22 -13.09 -5.16 10.02
C PRO A 22 -12.02 -5.27 8.94
N ILE A 23 -10.76 -5.10 9.33
CA ILE A 23 -9.61 -5.22 8.43
C ILE A 23 -9.17 -6.68 8.42
N PHE A 24 -9.23 -7.30 7.24
CA PHE A 24 -8.74 -8.65 7.00
C PHE A 24 -7.45 -8.59 6.17
N ALA A 25 -6.34 -9.01 6.76
CA ALA A 25 -5.02 -9.02 6.11
C ALA A 25 -4.27 -10.31 6.50
N PRO A 26 -4.63 -11.46 5.90
CA PRO A 26 -4.14 -12.78 6.33
C PRO A 26 -2.74 -13.08 5.77
N PHE A 27 -1.76 -12.21 6.04
CA PHE A 27 -0.38 -12.36 5.55
C PHE A 27 0.61 -12.52 6.71
N ASP A 28 1.59 -13.40 6.54
CA ASP A 28 2.76 -13.48 7.42
C ASP A 28 3.83 -12.46 7.02
N ASP A 29 4.97 -12.47 7.72
CA ASP A 29 6.06 -11.52 7.49
C ASP A 29 6.72 -11.67 6.12
N GLU A 30 6.71 -12.89 5.55
CA GLU A 30 7.19 -13.20 4.20
C GLU A 30 6.19 -12.81 3.10
N ALA A 31 5.06 -12.19 3.47
CA ALA A 31 3.95 -11.87 2.58
C ALA A 31 3.34 -13.11 1.89
N LYS A 32 3.41 -14.26 2.57
CA LYS A 32 2.63 -15.44 2.22
C LYS A 32 1.30 -15.40 2.96
N PHE A 33 0.28 -15.95 2.34
CA PHE A 33 -1.01 -16.09 2.97
C PHE A 33 -0.94 -17.04 4.16
N THR A 34 -1.56 -16.65 5.27
CA THR A 34 -1.73 -17.49 6.46
C THR A 34 -2.86 -18.51 6.25
N LYS A 35 -3.07 -19.39 7.24
CA LYS A 35 -4.13 -20.40 7.23
C LYS A 35 -5.53 -19.80 7.07
N ASP A 36 -5.72 -18.56 7.52
CA ASP A 36 -7.00 -17.85 7.44
C ASP A 36 -7.43 -17.57 5.99
N ALA A 37 -6.50 -17.63 5.03
CA ALA A 37 -6.79 -17.48 3.61
C ALA A 37 -7.24 -18.78 2.92
N GLY A 38 -7.38 -19.89 3.65
CA GLY A 38 -7.89 -21.15 3.13
C GLY A 38 -7.00 -21.73 2.03
N VAL A 39 -7.55 -21.90 0.82
CA VAL A 39 -6.86 -22.51 -0.34
C VAL A 39 -5.60 -21.76 -0.78
N PHE A 40 -5.46 -20.49 -0.39
CA PHE A 40 -4.29 -19.68 -0.70
C PHE A 40 -3.17 -19.81 0.33
N SER A 41 -3.40 -20.49 1.45
CA SER A 41 -2.44 -20.61 2.56
C SER A 41 -1.06 -21.10 2.09
N GLY A 42 -0.01 -20.40 2.52
CA GLY A 42 1.39 -20.67 2.19
C GLY A 42 1.86 -20.09 0.85
N ILE A 43 0.96 -19.53 0.04
CA ILE A 43 1.29 -18.97 -1.27
C ILE A 43 1.74 -17.53 -1.10
N PHE A 44 2.81 -17.13 -1.79
CA PHE A 44 3.24 -15.75 -1.85
C PHE A 44 2.20 -14.88 -2.56
N ALA A 45 1.90 -13.70 -2.03
CA ALA A 45 0.77 -12.87 -2.48
C ALA A 45 0.70 -12.66 -4.01
N ARG A 46 1.84 -12.48 -4.66
CA ARG A 46 1.92 -12.21 -6.12
C ARG A 46 1.81 -13.45 -6.99
N ASP A 47 1.97 -14.64 -6.42
CA ASP A 47 1.86 -15.92 -7.14
C ASP A 47 0.41 -16.44 -7.13
N ALA A 48 -0.47 -15.84 -6.32
CA ALA A 48 -1.86 -16.26 -6.18
C ALA A 48 -2.78 -15.80 -7.34
N ASP A 49 -2.36 -14.83 -8.17
CA ASP A 49 -3.20 -14.21 -9.21
C ASP A 49 -3.91 -15.24 -10.11
N TYR A 50 -3.17 -16.26 -10.58
CA TYR A 50 -3.73 -17.32 -11.42
C TYR A 50 -4.71 -18.22 -10.67
N ILE A 51 -4.42 -18.53 -9.41
CA ILE A 51 -5.26 -19.38 -8.57
C ILE A 51 -6.58 -18.66 -8.27
N VAL A 52 -6.53 -17.35 -8.02
CA VAL A 52 -7.73 -16.52 -7.84
C VAL A 52 -8.62 -16.56 -9.08
N VAL A 53 -8.04 -16.47 -10.28
CA VAL A 53 -8.80 -16.56 -11.54
C VAL A 53 -9.50 -17.91 -11.67
N GLU A 54 -8.81 -19.01 -11.38
CA GLU A 54 -9.41 -20.36 -11.43
C GLU A 54 -10.50 -20.55 -10.37
N GLU A 55 -10.30 -20.06 -9.14
CA GLU A 55 -11.33 -20.08 -8.10
C GLU A 55 -12.58 -19.28 -8.50
N LEU A 56 -12.42 -18.12 -9.13
CA LEU A 56 -13.54 -17.34 -9.64
C LEU A 56 -14.28 -18.05 -10.77
N ARG A 57 -13.58 -18.78 -11.64
CA ARG A 57 -14.19 -19.61 -12.69
C ARG A 57 -15.00 -20.75 -12.09
N ASN A 58 -14.42 -21.48 -11.14
CA ASN A 58 -15.06 -22.60 -10.46
C ASN A 58 -16.33 -22.16 -9.71
N ARG A 59 -16.36 -20.92 -9.21
CA ARG A 59 -17.51 -20.33 -8.50
C ARG A 59 -18.52 -19.64 -9.41
N ASN A 60 -18.33 -19.71 -10.73
CA ASN A 60 -19.16 -19.00 -11.72
C ASN A 60 -19.25 -17.47 -11.46
N ALA A 61 -18.19 -16.89 -10.90
CA ALA A 61 -18.05 -15.46 -10.59
C ALA A 61 -17.02 -14.75 -11.50
N PHE A 62 -16.37 -15.49 -12.39
CA PHE A 62 -15.41 -14.95 -13.34
C PHE A 62 -16.09 -14.22 -14.50
N VAL A 63 -15.61 -13.00 -14.78
CA VAL A 63 -16.09 -12.20 -15.93
C VAL A 63 -15.03 -12.15 -17.03
N GLN A 64 -13.84 -11.63 -16.73
CA GLN A 64 -12.77 -11.46 -17.69
C GLN A 64 -11.41 -11.34 -17.01
N VAL A 65 -10.35 -11.75 -17.71
CA VAL A 65 -8.94 -11.47 -17.35
C VAL A 65 -8.26 -10.76 -18.51
N LYS A 66 -7.50 -9.70 -18.22
CA LYS A 66 -6.65 -8.99 -19.18
C LYS A 66 -5.31 -8.65 -18.54
N LYS A 67 -4.26 -8.59 -19.35
CA LYS A 67 -2.96 -8.03 -18.94
C LYS A 67 -2.95 -6.53 -19.27
N VAL A 68 -2.41 -5.74 -18.35
CA VAL A 68 -2.27 -4.28 -18.51
C VAL A 68 -0.83 -3.91 -18.18
N THR A 69 -0.24 -3.01 -18.97
CA THR A 69 1.07 -2.44 -18.69
C THR A 69 0.88 -1.12 -17.96
N HIS A 70 1.54 -0.98 -16.82
CA HIS A 70 1.53 0.23 -16.01
C HIS A 70 2.81 0.30 -15.17
N GLU A 71 3.08 1.47 -14.61
CA GLU A 71 4.14 1.62 -13.62
C GLU A 71 3.75 0.91 -12.33
N TYR A 72 4.71 0.18 -11.76
CA TYR A 72 4.52 -0.54 -10.50
C TYR A 72 5.70 -0.29 -9.55
N PRO A 73 5.44 0.02 -8.27
CA PRO A 73 6.50 0.33 -7.33
C PRO A 73 7.36 -0.91 -7.03
N THR A 74 8.67 -0.71 -6.98
CA THR A 74 9.65 -1.75 -6.65
C THR A 74 10.50 -1.31 -5.47
N CYS A 75 11.06 -2.28 -4.75
CA CYS A 75 12.03 -2.01 -3.71
C CYS A 75 13.23 -1.27 -4.31
N TRP A 76 13.58 -0.12 -3.74
CA TRP A 76 14.67 0.73 -4.22
C TRP A 76 16.04 0.03 -4.20
N ARG A 77 16.19 -1.05 -3.40
CA ARG A 77 17.44 -1.80 -3.26
C ARG A 77 17.46 -3.12 -4.03
N SER A 78 16.41 -3.94 -3.91
CA SER A 78 16.37 -5.28 -4.52
C SER A 78 15.61 -5.33 -5.84
N HIS A 79 14.88 -4.26 -6.19
CA HIS A 79 14.01 -4.17 -7.36
C HIS A 79 12.85 -5.19 -7.41
N HIS A 80 12.61 -5.93 -6.33
CA HIS A 80 11.42 -6.75 -6.20
C HIS A 80 10.16 -5.88 -6.12
N LYS A 81 9.06 -6.37 -6.71
CA LYS A 81 7.76 -5.68 -6.67
C LYS A 81 7.25 -5.60 -5.24
N LEU A 82 6.80 -4.41 -4.83
CA LEU A 82 6.24 -4.21 -3.49
C LEU A 82 4.83 -4.78 -3.38
N VAL A 83 4.40 -5.08 -2.15
CA VAL A 83 3.04 -5.50 -1.83
C VAL A 83 2.52 -4.58 -0.73
N TRP A 84 1.32 -4.06 -0.89
CA TRP A 84 0.66 -3.22 0.10
C TRP A 84 -0.11 -4.10 1.08
N LEU A 85 0.28 -4.05 2.35
CA LEU A 85 -0.28 -4.87 3.43
C LEU A 85 -0.51 -4.00 4.68
N ALA A 86 -1.69 -4.07 5.26
CA ALA A 86 -1.97 -3.51 6.57
C ALA A 86 -1.27 -4.38 7.63
N ARG A 87 -0.31 -3.78 8.35
CA ARG A 87 0.44 -4.44 9.43
C ARG A 87 0.53 -3.55 10.65
N LYS A 88 0.75 -4.17 11.81
CA LYS A 88 1.06 -3.45 13.04
C LYS A 88 2.55 -3.14 13.04
N GLU A 89 2.88 -1.87 12.95
CA GLU A 89 4.25 -1.39 12.94
C GLU A 89 4.41 -0.19 13.86
N TYR A 90 5.66 0.20 14.10
CA TYR A 90 5.99 1.41 14.82
C TYR A 90 6.06 2.58 13.84
N PHE A 91 5.36 3.66 14.18
CA PHE A 91 5.34 4.88 13.38
C PHE A 91 5.82 6.08 14.20
N LEU A 92 6.65 6.91 13.59
CA LEU A 92 6.96 8.24 14.09
C LEU A 92 5.87 9.22 13.66
N ARG A 93 5.29 9.92 14.63
CA ARG A 93 4.23 10.94 14.43
C ARG A 93 4.78 12.26 13.88
N THR A 94 5.39 12.18 12.69
CA THR A 94 5.90 13.32 11.92
C THR A 94 4.80 14.32 11.57
N ASP A 95 3.57 13.83 11.38
CA ASP A 95 2.34 14.62 11.19
C ASP A 95 2.16 15.70 12.28
N LYS A 96 2.56 15.40 13.52
CA LYS A 96 2.44 16.34 14.66
C LYS A 96 3.49 17.45 14.67
N ILE A 97 4.62 17.26 13.98
CA ILE A 97 5.71 18.24 13.92
C ILE A 97 5.86 18.86 12.53
N ASN A 98 5.04 18.44 11.56
CA ASN A 98 5.23 18.75 10.15
C ASN A 98 5.34 20.26 9.88
N ARG A 99 4.51 21.07 10.54
CA ARG A 99 4.58 22.54 10.43
C ARG A 99 5.98 23.08 10.76
N ARG A 100 6.60 22.63 11.85
CA ARG A 100 7.95 23.07 12.25
C ARG A 100 9.01 22.60 11.25
N VAL A 101 8.83 21.41 10.68
CA VAL A 101 9.73 20.86 9.66
C VAL A 101 9.68 21.69 8.39
N ILE A 102 8.47 22.06 7.92
CA ILE A 102 8.28 22.92 6.74
C ILE A 102 8.87 24.32 7.00
N GLU A 103 8.55 24.95 8.13
CA GLU A 103 9.08 26.28 8.48
C GLU A 103 10.62 26.29 8.59
N ALA A 104 11.23 25.19 9.04
CA ALA A 104 12.68 25.04 9.05
C ALA A 104 13.24 24.85 7.62
N ALA A 105 12.60 24.00 6.82
CA ALA A 105 12.99 23.73 5.43
C ALA A 105 12.86 24.98 4.54
N GLU A 106 11.92 25.89 4.80
CA GLU A 106 11.78 27.14 4.04
C GLU A 106 12.94 28.14 4.30
N LYS A 107 13.62 28.02 5.44
CA LYS A 107 14.69 28.93 5.86
C LYS A 107 16.09 28.54 5.38
N ILE A 108 16.25 27.36 4.81
CA ILE A 108 17.57 26.91 4.32
C ILE A 108 17.85 27.50 2.93
N GLU A 109 19.13 27.63 2.61
CA GLU A 109 19.57 28.03 1.28
C GLU A 109 19.48 26.83 0.32
N TYR A 110 18.85 27.05 -0.83
CA TYR A 110 18.79 26.07 -1.91
C TYR A 110 19.48 26.65 -3.13
N PHE A 111 20.31 25.85 -3.79
CA PHE A 111 21.00 26.28 -5.01
C PHE A 111 20.03 26.44 -6.20
N PHE A 112 18.93 25.66 -6.22
CA PHE A 112 17.91 25.69 -7.27
C PHE A 112 16.49 25.73 -6.66
N GLU A 113 15.56 26.40 -7.34
CA GLU A 113 14.19 26.56 -6.85
C GLU A 113 13.32 25.31 -7.10
N GLU A 114 13.57 24.54 -8.17
CA GLU A 114 12.79 23.36 -8.51
C GLU A 114 12.96 22.21 -7.50
N PRO A 115 14.18 21.86 -7.04
CA PRO A 115 14.37 20.88 -5.97
C PRO A 115 13.75 21.33 -4.64
N LYS A 116 13.84 22.63 -4.31
CA LYS A 116 13.19 23.21 -3.14
C LYS A 116 11.68 23.00 -3.20
N ASN A 117 11.05 23.34 -4.33
CA ASN A 117 9.62 23.17 -4.53
C ASN A 117 9.18 21.71 -4.38
N ARG A 118 9.95 20.77 -4.96
CA ARG A 118 9.67 19.33 -4.84
C ARG A 118 9.81 18.85 -3.40
N PHE A 119 10.85 19.27 -2.70
CA PHE A 119 11.08 18.87 -1.31
C PHE A 119 10.00 19.42 -0.38
N LEU A 120 9.63 20.70 -0.51
CA LEU A 120 8.53 21.30 0.26
C LEU A 120 7.19 20.66 -0.06
N ALA A 121 6.94 20.28 -1.32
CA ALA A 121 5.71 19.56 -1.71
C ALA A 121 5.64 18.18 -1.02
N PHE A 122 6.74 17.43 -1.00
CA PHE A 122 6.83 16.15 -0.29
C PHE A 122 6.57 16.31 1.22
N LEU A 123 7.22 17.30 1.86
CA LEU A 123 7.01 17.55 3.29
C LEU A 123 5.54 17.89 3.62
N LYS A 124 4.84 18.60 2.73
CA LYS A 124 3.42 18.94 2.92
C LYS A 124 2.50 17.72 3.00
N GLU A 125 2.89 16.56 2.48
CA GLU A 125 2.09 15.33 2.62
C GLU A 125 1.92 14.92 4.09
N GLY A 126 2.94 15.18 4.93
CA GLY A 126 2.84 15.07 6.38
C GLY A 126 2.45 13.69 6.90
N LYS A 127 2.72 12.62 6.15
CA LYS A 127 2.40 11.26 6.55
C LYS A 127 3.32 10.79 7.69
N PRO A 128 2.80 10.05 8.69
CA PRO A 128 3.63 9.34 9.67
C PRO A 128 4.68 8.47 8.97
N TRP A 129 5.89 8.44 9.52
CA TRP A 129 6.98 7.59 9.02
C TRP A 129 6.96 6.24 9.71
#